data_AF-A0A4Y2QLJ0-F1
#
_entry.id   AF-A0A4Y2QLJ0-F1
#
_cell.length_a   1.000
_cell.length_b   1.000
_cell.length_c   1.000
_cell.angle_alpha   90.00
_cell.angle_beta   90.00
_cell.angle_gamma   90.00
#
_symmetry.space_group_name_H-M   'P 1'
#
loop_
_entity.id
_entity.type
_entity.pdbx_description
1 polymer ?
#
loop_
_entity_poly.entity_id
_entity_poly.type
_entity_poly.pdbx_seq_one_letter_code
_entity_poly.pdbx_strand_id
1 'polypeptide(L)'
;MLMMKQLEIDFLKLLRNGIKSMKLTDLSLYLNAFLVSCKDPKNFYGDNLVRALRDGVDVAQKLDEFVNPSIYLTLCINNATIFDDIKKLEDIFLNRNDTIGMIDIQALTLLTTACIFQKTDFLNESTYDNLKMAFLRNVKDHGFPGNVYEAALLFQALQEMKVTLTGLIDFILKWQQADGSFGDILSTYLVLPTLVGKNMVLLNDHCGQRNTSGNSKF
;
A
#
# COMPACT_ATOMS: atom_id res chain seq x y z
N MET A 1 7.29 -21.29 -7.78
CA MET A 1 8.63 -20.81 -8.22
C MET A 1 8.65 -20.33 -9.67
N LEU A 2 7.92 -20.98 -10.60
CA LEU A 2 7.80 -20.54 -12.00
C LEU A 2 7.19 -19.13 -12.18
N MET A 3 6.07 -18.82 -11.49
CA MET A 3 5.43 -17.50 -11.59
C MET A 3 6.34 -16.34 -11.15
N MET A 4 7.15 -16.55 -10.11
CA MET A 4 8.11 -15.55 -9.63
C MET A 4 9.20 -15.29 -10.67
N LYS A 5 9.72 -16.34 -11.31
CA LYS A 5 10.73 -16.19 -12.36
C LYS A 5 10.16 -15.52 -13.60
N GLN A 6 8.91 -15.78 -13.93
CA GLN A 6 8.21 -15.08 -14.99
C GLN A 6 8.07 -13.58 -14.67
N LEU A 7 7.70 -13.22 -13.44
CA LEU A 7 7.64 -11.82 -12.97
C LEU A 7 9.00 -11.12 -13.10
N GLU A 8 10.08 -11.74 -12.63
CA GLU A 8 11.44 -11.19 -12.76
C GLU A 8 11.80 -10.94 -14.23
N ILE A 9 11.51 -11.90 -15.12
CA ILE A 9 11.77 -11.79 -16.56
C ILE A 9 10.95 -10.68 -17.21
N ASP A 10 9.64 -10.61 -16.91
CA ASP A 10 8.76 -9.61 -17.51
C ASP A 10 9.11 -8.21 -17.02
N PHE A 11 9.50 -8.05 -15.75
CA PHE A 11 10.06 -6.81 -15.25
C PHE A 11 11.37 -6.44 -15.95
N LEU A 12 12.32 -7.39 -16.11
CA LEU A 12 13.58 -7.15 -16.83
C LEU A 12 13.35 -6.72 -18.30
N LYS A 13 12.33 -7.26 -18.97
CA LYS A 13 11.95 -6.80 -20.32
C LYS A 13 11.48 -5.35 -20.31
N LEU A 14 10.73 -4.92 -19.31
CA LEU A 14 10.31 -3.53 -19.15
C LEU A 14 11.49 -2.61 -18.83
N LEU A 15 12.42 -3.07 -17.98
CA LEU A 15 13.65 -2.35 -17.66
C LEU A 15 14.52 -2.05 -18.88
N ARG A 16 14.47 -2.91 -19.92
CA ARG A 16 15.18 -2.66 -21.18
C ARG A 16 14.74 -1.36 -21.87
N ASN A 17 13.52 -0.89 -21.61
CA ASN A 17 13.01 0.40 -22.10
C ASN A 17 13.35 1.57 -21.14
N GLY A 18 14.05 1.29 -20.05
CA GLY A 18 14.54 2.24 -19.05
C GLY A 18 13.55 2.48 -17.91
N ILE A 19 14.02 2.34 -16.66
CA ILE A 19 13.23 2.54 -15.43
C ILE A 19 12.51 3.89 -15.41
N LYS A 20 13.16 4.94 -15.90
CA LYS A 20 12.62 6.31 -15.95
C LYS A 20 11.36 6.44 -16.81
N SER A 21 11.08 5.48 -17.69
CA SER A 21 9.88 5.49 -18.54
C SER A 21 8.67 4.81 -17.87
N MET A 22 8.89 4.08 -16.77
CA MET A 22 7.83 3.39 -16.03
C MET A 22 7.05 4.37 -15.14
N LYS A 23 5.72 4.23 -15.11
CA LYS A 23 4.89 5.00 -14.18
C LYS A 23 5.24 4.60 -12.74
N LEU A 24 5.24 5.57 -11.82
CA LEU A 24 5.54 5.34 -10.41
C LEU A 24 4.61 4.30 -9.77
N THR A 25 3.34 4.27 -10.20
CA THR A 25 2.35 3.26 -9.79
C THR A 25 2.77 1.85 -10.18
N ASP A 26 3.28 1.67 -11.40
CA ASP A 26 3.68 0.35 -11.90
C ASP A 26 4.93 -0.12 -11.15
N LEU A 27 5.92 0.76 -10.98
CA LEU A 27 7.14 0.46 -10.22
C LEU A 27 6.80 0.10 -8.77
N SER A 28 5.87 0.82 -8.15
CA SER A 28 5.34 0.54 -6.81
C SER A 28 4.72 -0.87 -6.72
N LEU A 29 3.90 -1.26 -7.70
CA LEU A 29 3.31 -2.61 -7.75
C LEU A 29 4.37 -3.71 -7.89
N TYR A 30 5.40 -3.50 -8.73
CA TYR A 30 6.51 -4.45 -8.85
C TYR A 30 7.31 -4.58 -7.55
N LEU A 31 7.58 -3.47 -6.87
CA LEU A 31 8.23 -3.46 -5.57
C LEU A 31 7.44 -4.28 -4.54
N ASN A 32 6.13 -4.08 -4.47
CA ASN A 32 5.25 -4.86 -3.59
C ASN A 32 5.27 -6.35 -3.97
N ALA A 33 5.23 -6.67 -5.26
CA ALA A 33 5.33 -8.05 -5.75
C ALA A 33 6.67 -8.72 -5.35
N PHE A 34 7.78 -7.98 -5.40
CA PHE A 34 9.09 -8.49 -4.96
C PHE A 34 9.14 -8.69 -3.44
N LEU A 35 8.61 -7.75 -2.66
CA LEU A 35 8.52 -7.87 -1.20
C LEU A 35 7.73 -9.09 -0.78
N VAL A 36 6.52 -9.31 -1.34
CA VAL A 36 5.72 -10.50 -1.00
C VAL A 36 6.36 -11.80 -1.47
N SER A 37 7.23 -11.71 -2.46
CA SER A 37 8.00 -12.83 -2.98
C SER A 37 9.33 -13.02 -2.23
N CYS A 38 9.59 -12.25 -1.17
CA CYS A 38 10.83 -12.30 -0.38
C CYS A 38 12.09 -12.05 -1.22
N LYS A 39 11.98 -11.12 -2.17
CA LYS A 39 13.10 -10.57 -2.93
C LYS A 39 13.39 -9.18 -2.42
N ASP A 40 14.67 -8.86 -2.27
CA ASP A 40 15.10 -7.53 -1.86
C ASP A 40 15.08 -6.58 -3.06
N PRO A 41 14.15 -5.62 -3.13
CA PRO A 41 14.10 -4.66 -4.23
C PRO A 41 15.24 -3.62 -4.19
N LYS A 42 16.00 -3.51 -3.08
CA LYS A 42 17.14 -2.61 -2.98
C LYS A 42 18.38 -3.14 -3.69
N ASN A 43 18.39 -4.44 -4.01
CA ASN A 43 19.46 -5.12 -4.73
C ASN A 43 18.87 -6.07 -5.79
N PHE A 44 18.03 -5.51 -6.66
CA PHE A 44 17.43 -6.27 -7.76
C PHE A 44 18.40 -6.28 -8.94
N TYR A 45 19.15 -7.37 -9.12
CA TYR A 45 20.16 -7.53 -10.18
C TYR A 45 21.19 -6.38 -10.25
N GLY A 46 21.55 -5.81 -9.08
CA GLY A 46 22.47 -4.67 -8.97
C GLY A 46 21.81 -3.30 -9.00
N ASP A 47 20.51 -3.23 -9.30
CA ASP A 47 19.73 -1.99 -9.27
C ASP A 47 18.99 -1.81 -7.93
N ASN A 48 18.91 -0.56 -7.46
CA ASN A 48 18.11 -0.19 -6.30
C ASN A 48 16.79 0.42 -6.76
N LEU A 49 15.77 -0.42 -6.89
CA LEU A 49 14.44 -0.02 -7.38
C LEU A 49 13.71 0.90 -6.39
N VAL A 50 13.99 0.76 -5.10
CA VAL A 50 13.43 1.64 -4.06
C VAL A 50 13.96 3.06 -4.23
N ARG A 51 15.26 3.21 -4.51
CA ARG A 51 15.85 4.52 -4.83
C ARG A 51 15.24 5.10 -6.10
N ALA A 52 15.05 4.29 -7.14
CA ALA A 52 14.41 4.77 -8.37
C ALA A 52 12.98 5.27 -8.13
N LEU A 53 12.19 4.59 -7.28
CA LEU A 53 10.86 5.05 -6.89
C LEU A 53 10.94 6.38 -6.12
N ARG A 54 11.86 6.48 -5.15
CA ARG A 54 12.07 7.70 -4.35
C ARG A 54 12.46 8.88 -5.23
N ASP A 55 13.45 8.72 -6.11
CA ASP A 55 13.90 9.77 -7.02
C ASP A 55 12.74 10.26 -7.90
N GLY A 56 11.86 9.35 -8.35
CA GLY A 56 10.67 9.68 -9.11
C GLY A 56 9.64 10.48 -8.31
N VAL A 57 9.40 10.12 -7.05
CA VAL A 57 8.53 10.88 -6.14
C VAL A 57 9.11 12.26 -5.86
N ASP A 58 10.41 12.37 -5.61
CA ASP A 58 11.07 13.66 -5.35
C ASP A 58 10.97 14.61 -6.55
N VAL A 59 11.02 14.08 -7.78
CA VAL A 59 10.76 14.86 -9.00
C VAL A 59 9.31 15.31 -9.07
N ALA A 60 8.35 14.39 -8.89
CA ALA A 60 6.93 14.71 -8.92
C ALA A 60 6.55 15.78 -7.88
N GLN A 61 7.09 15.67 -6.65
CA GLN A 61 6.87 16.65 -5.59
C GLN A 61 7.43 18.04 -5.95
N LYS A 62 8.61 18.12 -6.58
CA LYS A 62 9.20 19.39 -7.05
C LYS A 62 8.37 20.03 -8.15
N LEU A 63 7.69 19.22 -8.96
CA LEU A 63 6.79 19.67 -10.04
C LEU A 63 5.35 19.90 -9.54
N ASP A 64 5.09 19.70 -8.25
CA ASP A 64 3.76 19.75 -7.63
C ASP A 64 2.73 18.82 -8.28
N GLU A 65 3.21 17.68 -8.78
CA GLU A 65 2.37 16.63 -9.34
C GLU A 65 1.73 15.77 -8.24
N PHE A 66 0.50 15.33 -8.49
CA PHE A 66 -0.17 14.40 -7.59
C PHE A 66 0.54 13.04 -7.59
N VAL A 67 0.93 12.58 -6.40
CA VAL A 67 1.48 11.24 -6.18
C VAL A 67 0.47 10.45 -5.35
N ASN A 68 0.02 9.31 -5.88
CA ASN A 68 -0.95 8.46 -5.21
C ASN A 68 -0.38 7.93 -3.87
N PRO A 69 -1.13 7.99 -2.74
CA PRO A 69 -0.68 7.50 -1.43
C PRO A 69 -0.13 6.06 -1.39
N SER A 70 -0.59 5.17 -2.27
CA SER A 70 -0.03 3.80 -2.38
C SER A 70 1.47 3.75 -2.73
N ILE A 71 1.99 4.78 -3.40
CA ILE A 71 3.42 4.91 -3.70
C ILE A 71 4.21 5.24 -2.43
N TYR A 72 3.70 6.17 -1.62
CA TYR A 72 4.31 6.51 -0.33
C TYR A 72 4.25 5.34 0.65
N LEU A 73 3.16 4.58 0.67
CA LEU A 73 3.07 3.33 1.44
C LEU A 73 4.19 2.36 1.06
N THR A 74 4.42 2.16 -0.23
CA THR A 74 5.50 1.29 -0.73
C THR A 74 6.89 1.79 -0.31
N LEU A 75 7.12 3.11 -0.33
CA LEU A 75 8.36 3.69 0.18
C LEU A 75 8.52 3.47 1.68
N CYS A 76 7.45 3.63 2.46
CA CYS A 76 7.47 3.38 3.90
C CYS A 76 7.77 1.91 4.25
N ILE A 77 7.12 0.97 3.57
CA ILE A 77 7.37 -0.47 3.76
C ILE A 77 8.86 -0.80 3.50
N ASN A 78 9.49 -0.08 2.56
CA ASN A 78 10.91 -0.20 2.23
C ASN A 78 11.86 0.68 3.07
N ASN A 79 11.38 1.37 4.11
CA ASN A 79 12.16 2.29 4.94
C ASN A 79 12.82 3.42 4.12
N ALA A 80 12.07 3.99 3.17
CA ALA A 80 12.50 5.05 2.26
C ALA A 80 11.60 6.28 2.33
N THR A 81 10.90 6.48 3.46
CA THR A 81 10.14 7.70 3.76
C THR A 81 11.06 8.85 4.14
N ILE A 82 10.72 10.06 3.73
CA ILE A 82 11.35 11.31 4.18
C ILE A 82 10.33 12.20 4.91
N PHE A 83 10.81 13.18 5.68
CA PHE A 83 9.94 14.06 6.47
C PHE A 83 8.91 14.82 5.61
N ASP A 84 9.32 15.29 4.42
CA ASP A 84 8.45 16.06 3.51
C ASP A 84 7.24 15.25 2.99
N ASP A 85 7.31 13.91 3.00
CA ASP A 85 6.20 13.05 2.61
C ASP A 85 4.97 13.28 3.51
N ILE A 86 5.18 13.59 4.79
CA ILE A 86 4.08 13.81 5.75
C ILE A 86 3.24 15.00 5.34
N LYS A 87 3.89 16.13 5.03
CA LYS A 87 3.18 17.33 4.62
C LYS A 87 2.36 17.08 3.36
N LYS A 88 2.92 16.36 2.38
CA LYS A 88 2.20 15.98 1.16
C LYS A 88 1.01 15.06 1.45
N LEU A 89 1.15 14.10 2.37
CA LEU A 89 0.05 13.22 2.78
C LEU A 89 -1.06 13.96 3.53
N GLU A 90 -0.70 14.90 4.42
CA GLU A 90 -1.66 15.78 5.10
C GLU A 90 -2.41 16.65 4.10
N ASP A 91 -1.70 17.25 3.13
CA ASP A 91 -2.30 18.04 2.06
C ASP A 91 -3.29 17.19 1.24
N ILE A 92 -2.90 15.97 0.85
CA ILE A 92 -3.78 15.03 0.12
C ILE A 92 -5.01 14.67 0.96
N PHE A 93 -4.84 14.41 2.25
CA PHE A 93 -5.95 14.03 3.14
C PHE A 93 -6.95 15.17 3.36
N LEU A 94 -6.45 16.40 3.49
CA LEU A 94 -7.25 17.59 3.76
C LEU A 94 -7.86 18.22 2.50
N ASN A 95 -7.29 17.98 1.32
CA ASN A 95 -7.79 18.54 0.08
C ASN A 95 -9.07 17.82 -0.38
N ARG A 96 -10.21 18.31 0.11
CA ARG A 96 -11.57 17.77 -0.11
C ARG A 96 -12.21 18.23 -1.42
N ASN A 97 -11.46 18.35 -2.51
CA ASN A 97 -12.14 18.41 -3.81
C ASN A 97 -12.89 17.08 -4.01
N ASP A 98 -14.10 17.12 -4.61
CA ASP A 98 -14.98 15.94 -4.78
C ASP A 98 -14.28 14.74 -5.44
N THR A 99 -13.17 14.96 -6.14
CA THR A 99 -12.30 13.95 -6.78
C THR A 99 -11.24 13.32 -5.85
N ILE A 100 -10.84 13.99 -4.76
CA ILE A 100 -9.76 13.56 -3.84
C ILE A 100 -10.32 13.13 -2.46
N GLY A 101 -11.54 13.54 -2.13
CA GLY A 101 -12.29 13.07 -0.96
C GLY A 101 -12.76 11.60 -1.00
N MET A 102 -12.33 10.84 -2.01
CA MET A 102 -12.68 9.44 -2.17
C MET A 102 -12.06 8.59 -1.05
N ILE A 103 -12.83 7.61 -0.58
CA ILE A 103 -12.50 6.82 0.60
C ILE A 103 -11.23 5.97 0.40
N ASP A 104 -10.91 5.60 -0.83
CA ASP A 104 -9.69 4.88 -1.21
C ASP A 104 -8.43 5.71 -0.97
N ILE A 105 -8.41 6.98 -1.39
CA ILE A 105 -7.29 7.90 -1.17
C ILE A 105 -7.09 8.13 0.32
N GLN A 106 -8.17 8.40 1.07
CA GLN A 106 -8.06 8.60 2.52
C GLN A 106 -7.61 7.32 3.25
N ALA A 107 -8.12 6.15 2.84
CA ALA A 107 -7.72 4.87 3.41
C ALA A 107 -6.24 4.57 3.14
N LEU A 108 -5.76 4.80 1.91
CA LEU A 108 -4.35 4.65 1.57
C LEU A 108 -3.47 5.66 2.32
N THR A 109 -3.90 6.91 2.47
CA THR A 109 -3.19 7.90 3.28
C THR A 109 -3.12 7.45 4.73
N LEU A 110 -4.21 6.97 5.32
CA LEU A 110 -4.21 6.46 6.69
C LEU A 110 -3.26 5.25 6.87
N LEU A 111 -3.30 4.27 5.95
CA LEU A 111 -2.38 3.14 5.96
C LEU A 111 -0.91 3.59 5.81
N THR A 112 -0.65 4.58 4.96
CA THR A 112 0.69 5.16 4.80
C THR A 112 1.14 5.84 6.08
N THR A 113 0.33 6.71 6.66
CA THR A 113 0.60 7.41 7.91
C THR A 113 0.81 6.43 9.06
N ALA A 114 0.04 5.33 9.12
CA ALA A 114 0.23 4.26 10.09
C ALA A 114 1.61 3.60 9.95
N CYS A 115 2.01 3.25 8.72
CA CYS A 115 3.35 2.72 8.45
C CYS A 115 4.45 3.70 8.90
N ILE A 116 4.31 4.99 8.58
CA ILE A 116 5.29 6.02 8.94
C ILE A 116 5.39 6.13 10.46
N PHE A 117 4.25 6.23 11.14
CA PHE A 117 4.17 6.31 12.60
C PHE A 117 4.82 5.10 13.30
N GLN A 118 4.70 3.90 12.72
CA GLN A 118 5.32 2.69 13.28
C GLN A 118 6.84 2.61 13.05
N LYS A 119 7.38 3.29 12.03
CA LYS A 119 8.76 3.11 11.55
C LYS A 119 9.68 4.30 11.73
N THR A 120 9.14 5.49 11.98
CA THR A 120 9.90 6.72 12.10
C THR A 120 9.37 7.57 13.24
N ASP A 121 10.20 8.52 13.71
CA ASP A 121 9.80 9.51 14.71
C ASP A 121 9.24 10.80 14.08
N PHE A 122 8.88 10.75 12.80
CA PHE A 122 8.45 11.94 12.06
C PHE A 122 7.02 12.38 12.39
N LEU A 123 6.18 11.46 12.88
CA LEU A 123 4.80 11.71 13.28
C LEU A 123 4.65 11.54 14.78
N ASN A 124 3.99 12.50 15.43
CA ASN A 124 3.58 12.34 16.82
C ASN A 124 2.20 11.67 16.92
N GLU A 125 1.93 11.09 18.09
CA GLU A 125 0.69 10.35 18.37
C GLU A 125 -0.57 11.20 18.20
N SER A 126 -0.55 12.46 18.65
CA SER A 126 -1.69 13.38 18.53
C SER A 126 -2.07 13.66 17.07
N THR A 127 -1.09 13.91 16.19
CA THR A 127 -1.32 14.09 14.76
C THR A 127 -1.95 12.84 14.14
N TYR A 128 -1.42 11.66 14.47
CA TYR A 128 -1.96 10.40 13.97
C TYR A 128 -3.39 10.12 14.47
N ASP A 129 -3.68 10.38 15.74
CA ASP A 129 -5.01 10.27 16.33
C ASP A 129 -6.02 11.22 15.69
N ASN A 130 -5.62 12.45 15.41
CA ASN A 130 -6.48 13.42 14.72
C ASN A 130 -6.85 12.95 13.31
N LEU A 131 -5.89 12.37 12.57
CA LEU A 131 -6.14 11.81 11.24
C LEU A 131 -7.09 10.61 11.29
N LYS A 132 -6.91 9.70 12.26
CA LYS A 132 -7.84 8.59 12.53
C LYS A 132 -9.26 9.08 12.83
N MET A 133 -9.41 10.08 13.69
CA MET A 133 -10.72 10.64 14.02
C MET A 133 -11.39 11.30 12.81
N ALA A 134 -10.63 12.03 11.99
CA ALA A 134 -11.15 12.64 10.77
C ALA A 134 -11.61 11.60 9.75
N PHE A 135 -10.83 10.52 9.57
CA PHE A 135 -11.18 9.40 8.69
C PHE A 135 -12.50 8.73 9.12
N LEU A 136 -12.64 8.40 10.41
CA LEU A 136 -13.87 7.77 10.92
C LEU A 136 -15.10 8.65 10.77
N ARG A 137 -14.97 9.97 10.96
CA ARG A 137 -16.06 10.91 10.67
C ARG A 137 -16.48 10.81 9.21
N ASN A 138 -15.52 10.82 8.29
CA ASN A 138 -15.80 10.70 6.87
C ASN A 138 -16.51 9.38 6.51
N VAL A 139 -16.05 8.25 7.06
CA VAL A 139 -16.68 6.93 6.90
C VAL A 139 -18.13 6.95 7.39
N LYS A 140 -18.38 7.59 8.55
CA LYS A 140 -19.73 7.70 9.10
C LYS A 140 -20.66 8.53 8.22
N ASP A 141 -20.14 9.59 7.61
CA ASP A 141 -20.93 10.52 6.80
C ASP A 141 -21.26 9.96 5.40
N HIS A 142 -20.35 9.18 4.80
CA HIS A 142 -20.51 8.64 3.44
C HIS A 142 -20.98 7.18 3.39
N GLY A 143 -20.83 6.42 4.48
CA GLY A 143 -21.30 5.04 4.57
C GLY A 143 -20.46 4.06 3.77
N PHE A 144 -21.14 3.12 3.10
CA PHE A 144 -20.49 2.04 2.37
C PHE A 144 -19.89 2.52 1.04
N PRO A 145 -18.71 2.03 0.66
CA PRO A 145 -18.06 2.36 -0.61
C PRO A 145 -18.84 1.83 -1.83
N GLY A 146 -18.59 2.44 -2.99
CA GLY A 146 -19.33 2.15 -4.22
C GLY A 146 -18.83 0.92 -4.97
N ASN A 147 -17.59 0.49 -4.73
CA ASN A 147 -16.94 -0.61 -5.44
C ASN A 147 -16.00 -1.43 -4.54
N VAL A 148 -15.55 -2.59 -5.05
CA VAL A 148 -14.71 -3.53 -4.30
C VAL A 148 -13.31 -2.98 -3.96
N TYR A 149 -12.75 -2.10 -4.78
CA TYR A 149 -11.43 -1.50 -4.55
C TYR A 149 -11.45 -0.61 -3.31
N GLU A 150 -12.43 0.31 -3.26
CA GLU A 150 -12.69 1.17 -2.12
C GLU A 150 -13.04 0.35 -0.87
N ALA A 151 -13.87 -0.69 -1.01
CA ALA A 151 -14.24 -1.57 0.10
C ALA A 151 -13.04 -2.28 0.71
N ALA A 152 -12.15 -2.82 -0.12
CA ALA A 152 -10.95 -3.49 0.33
C ALA A 152 -10.01 -2.54 1.09
N LEU A 153 -9.78 -1.34 0.55
CA LEU A 153 -8.94 -0.32 1.18
C LEU A 153 -9.54 0.20 2.49
N LEU A 154 -10.84 0.47 2.51
CA LEU A 154 -11.57 0.85 3.72
C LEU A 154 -11.43 -0.22 4.79
N PHE A 155 -11.61 -1.51 4.45
CA PHE A 155 -11.47 -2.59 5.41
C PHE A 155 -10.07 -2.65 5.99
N GLN A 156 -9.03 -2.58 5.14
CA GLN A 156 -7.64 -2.59 5.59
C GLN A 156 -7.33 -1.41 6.54
N ALA A 157 -7.82 -0.21 6.22
CA ALA A 157 -7.66 0.96 7.07
C ALA A 157 -8.39 0.82 8.41
N LEU A 158 -9.62 0.31 8.41
CA LEU A 158 -10.37 0.04 9.65
C LEU A 158 -9.71 -1.04 10.50
N GLN A 159 -9.12 -2.06 9.87
CA GLN A 159 -8.36 -3.10 10.55
C GLN A 159 -7.13 -2.53 11.26
N GLU A 160 -6.38 -1.63 10.63
CA GLU A 160 -5.27 -0.91 11.27
C GLU A 160 -5.74 -0.16 12.52
N MET A 161 -6.93 0.42 12.47
CA MET A 161 -7.56 1.11 13.60
C MET A 161 -8.25 0.19 14.61
N LYS A 162 -8.33 -1.13 14.34
CA LYS A 162 -9.10 -2.11 15.11
C LYS A 162 -10.59 -1.75 15.23
N VAL A 163 -11.16 -1.13 14.20
CA VAL A 163 -12.57 -0.76 14.09
C VAL A 163 -13.28 -1.75 13.16
N THR A 164 -14.51 -2.13 13.51
CA THR A 164 -15.34 -3.02 12.68
C THR A 164 -16.47 -2.24 12.03
N LEU A 165 -16.66 -2.43 10.72
CA LEU A 165 -17.84 -1.97 9.99
C LEU A 165 -18.67 -3.19 9.57
N THR A 166 -19.79 -3.41 10.27
CA THR A 166 -20.67 -4.57 10.05
C THR A 166 -21.14 -4.65 8.61
N GLY A 167 -20.98 -5.83 7.99
CA GLY A 167 -21.39 -6.09 6.60
C GLY A 167 -20.36 -5.73 5.53
N LEU A 168 -19.23 -5.09 5.89
CA LEU A 168 -18.18 -4.74 4.91
C LEU A 168 -17.52 -5.98 4.29
N ILE A 169 -17.27 -7.02 5.08
CA ILE A 169 -16.74 -8.29 4.55
C ILE A 169 -17.73 -8.97 3.61
N ASP A 170 -19.01 -9.00 3.97
CA ASP A 170 -20.07 -9.59 3.14
C ASP A 170 -20.22 -8.83 1.83
N PHE A 171 -20.08 -7.49 1.87
CA PHE A 171 -20.04 -6.68 0.67
C PHE A 171 -18.88 -7.08 -0.23
N ILE A 172 -17.65 -7.20 0.29
CA ILE A 172 -16.47 -7.62 -0.48
C ILE A 172 -16.69 -9.02 -1.09
N LEU A 173 -17.16 -9.99 -0.30
CA LEU A 173 -17.33 -11.37 -0.75
C LEU A 173 -18.37 -11.52 -1.87
N LYS A 174 -19.35 -10.62 -1.98
CA LYS A 174 -20.31 -10.61 -3.10
C LYS A 174 -19.67 -10.33 -4.46
N TRP A 175 -18.48 -9.73 -4.48
CA TRP A 175 -17.73 -9.47 -5.72
C TRP A 175 -16.87 -10.65 -6.16
N GLN A 176 -16.76 -11.70 -5.34
CA GLN A 176 -15.98 -12.87 -5.66
C GLN A 176 -16.62 -13.65 -6.83
N GLN A 177 -15.82 -13.89 -7.86
CA GLN A 177 -16.20 -14.66 -9.04
C GLN A 177 -16.09 -16.16 -8.78
N ALA A 178 -16.65 -16.99 -9.67
CA ALA A 178 -16.64 -18.44 -9.54
C ALA A 178 -15.22 -19.05 -9.51
N ASP A 179 -14.23 -18.37 -10.10
CA ASP A 179 -12.82 -18.77 -10.07
C ASP A 179 -12.08 -18.33 -8.79
N GLY A 180 -12.79 -17.66 -7.87
CA GLY A 180 -12.25 -17.14 -6.61
C GLY A 180 -11.58 -15.77 -6.72
N SER A 181 -11.44 -15.21 -7.93
CA SER A 181 -10.94 -13.85 -8.16
C SER A 181 -11.98 -12.79 -7.80
N PHE A 182 -11.57 -11.52 -7.78
CA PHE A 182 -12.47 -10.38 -7.57
C PHE A 182 -12.72 -9.59 -8.87
N GLY A 183 -12.52 -10.25 -10.03
CA GLY A 183 -12.77 -9.72 -11.37
C GLY A 183 -11.48 -9.34 -12.11
N ASP A 184 -10.57 -8.63 -11.46
CA ASP A 184 -9.30 -8.20 -12.04
C ASP A 184 -8.13 -8.35 -11.04
N ILE A 185 -6.91 -8.13 -11.53
CA ILE A 185 -5.69 -8.31 -10.75
C ILE A 185 -5.61 -7.29 -9.61
N LEU A 186 -6.01 -6.04 -9.84
CA LEU A 186 -5.91 -4.98 -8.84
C LEU A 186 -6.93 -5.19 -7.72
N SER A 187 -8.19 -5.52 -8.05
CA SER A 187 -9.19 -5.86 -7.04
C SER A 187 -8.77 -7.07 -6.21
N THR A 188 -8.26 -8.12 -6.87
CA THR A 188 -7.75 -9.31 -6.18
C THR A 188 -6.55 -8.98 -5.28
N TYR A 189 -5.61 -8.15 -5.75
CA TYR A 189 -4.45 -7.68 -4.99
C TYR A 189 -4.87 -6.91 -3.72
N LEU A 190 -5.88 -6.06 -3.81
CA LEU A 190 -6.37 -5.28 -2.66
C LEU A 190 -7.21 -6.11 -1.69
N VAL A 191 -8.00 -7.08 -2.18
CA VAL A 191 -8.90 -7.86 -1.32
C VAL A 191 -8.17 -8.96 -0.55
N LEU A 192 -7.18 -9.63 -1.15
CA LEU A 192 -6.55 -10.79 -0.52
C LEU A 192 -5.97 -10.53 0.88
N PRO A 193 -5.24 -9.42 1.16
CA PRO A 193 -4.77 -9.10 2.50
C PRO A 193 -5.92 -9.05 3.51
N THR A 194 -7.02 -8.41 3.12
CA THR A 194 -8.23 -8.24 3.92
C THR A 194 -8.78 -9.58 4.41
N LEU A 195 -8.88 -10.56 3.50
CA LEU A 195 -9.45 -11.88 3.80
C LEU A 195 -8.59 -12.70 4.77
N VAL A 196 -7.28 -12.47 4.80
CA VAL A 196 -6.35 -13.15 5.71
C VAL A 196 -6.09 -12.38 7.00
N GLY A 197 -6.89 -11.34 7.26
CA GLY A 197 -6.75 -10.54 8.48
C GLY A 197 -5.48 -9.67 8.49
N LYS A 198 -4.99 -9.29 7.30
CA LYS A 198 -3.80 -8.42 7.14
C LYS A 198 -4.14 -7.18 6.32
N ASN A 199 -3.24 -6.21 6.37
CA ASN A 199 -3.26 -5.02 5.52
C ASN A 199 -1.92 -4.88 4.79
N MET A 200 -1.86 -3.94 3.85
CA MET A 200 -0.65 -3.71 3.04
C MET A 200 0.56 -3.18 3.83
N VAL A 201 0.41 -2.68 5.06
CA VAL A 201 1.56 -2.24 5.88
C VAL A 201 2.48 -3.43 6.21
N LEU A 202 1.91 -4.64 6.28
CA LEU A 202 2.58 -5.87 6.69
C LEU A 202 3.09 -6.73 5.51
N LEU A 203 3.26 -6.14 4.32
CA LEU A 203 3.60 -6.88 3.08
C LEU A 203 4.93 -7.64 3.13
N ASN A 204 5.85 -7.32 4.03
CA ASN A 204 7.16 -7.97 4.12
C ASN A 204 7.36 -8.88 5.36
N ASP A 205 6.36 -8.96 6.25
CA ASP A 205 6.50 -9.64 7.55
C ASP A 205 6.70 -11.15 7.45
N HIS A 206 6.20 -11.80 6.40
CA HIS A 206 6.28 -13.26 6.25
C HIS A 206 7.63 -13.77 5.79
N CYS A 207 8.51 -12.91 5.28
CA CYS A 207 9.78 -13.32 4.69
C CYS A 207 10.83 -13.77 5.71
N GLY A 208 10.66 -13.43 6.99
CA GLY A 208 11.48 -13.93 8.11
C GLY A 208 10.94 -15.19 8.79
N GLN A 209 9.65 -15.53 8.61
CA GLN A 209 8.99 -16.62 9.34
C GLN A 209 9.33 -18.03 8.82
N ARG A 210 10.03 -18.15 7.68
CA ARG A 210 10.51 -19.44 7.16
C ARG A 210 11.82 -19.95 7.79
N ASN A 211 12.51 -19.12 8.59
CA ASN A 211 13.81 -19.48 9.16
C ASN A 211 13.77 -19.89 10.64
N THR A 212 12.59 -19.97 11.28
CA THR A 212 12.48 -20.28 12.72
C THR A 212 11.93 -21.67 13.05
N SER A 213 11.54 -22.49 12.07
CA SER A 213 11.17 -23.89 12.29
C SER A 213 12.38 -24.84 12.33
N GLY A 214 13.45 -24.43 13.01
CA GLY A 214 14.72 -25.14 13.05
C GLY A 214 15.57 -24.81 14.27
N ASN A 215 15.01 -24.90 15.48
CA ASN A 215 15.74 -25.25 16.70
C ASN A 215 14.77 -25.42 17.89
N SER A 216 14.21 -26.62 18.06
CA SER A 216 13.74 -27.06 19.37
C SER A 216 14.85 -27.85 20.06
N LYS A 217 15.65 -27.14 20.85
CA LYS A 217 16.45 -27.62 22.00
C LYS A 217 16.47 -26.39 22.93
N PHE A 218 15.88 -26.37 24.11
CA PHE A 218 15.80 -27.35 25.19
C PHE A 218 14.42 -27.32 25.83
#